data_AF-A0A524HZH6-F1
#
_entry.id   AF-A0A524HZH6-F1
#
_cell.length_a   1.000
_cell.length_b   1.000
_cell.length_c   1.000
_cell.angle_alpha   90.00
_cell.angle_beta   90.00
_cell.angle_gamma   90.00
#
_symmetry.space_group_name_H-M   'P 1'
#
loop_
_entity.id
_entity.type
_entity.pdbx_description
1 polymer ?
#
loop_
_entity_poly.entity_id
_entity_poly.type
_entity_poly.pdbx_seq_one_letter_code
_entity_poly.pdbx_strand_id
1 'polypeptide(L)'
;MSKYPILAVIALSLAAPVLSGCVAVAATGIYAGVSAVRQERTFGAAIDDVRIKSAVTSRLAGAEAWNFVNVSTTVIEGRVLMTGRVDDPEERLAATRIAWGVEGVRRVDNVIEITDSAGLLNRPRDIFIRTEIAADLLSDAAIKDVNYTIDVVNGVVYITGVGQNQAEVDRVIARASRFKGVKRVENFVVLKDDPQRYFGAATAPATPEA
;
A
#
# COMPACT_ATOMS: atom_id res chain seq x y z
N MET A 1 -66.49 -13.87 -33.22
CA MET A 1 -67.24 -13.25 -32.10
C MET A 1 -66.34 -13.34 -30.87
N SER A 2 -65.56 -12.28 -30.61
CA SER A 2 -65.69 -11.41 -29.42
C SER A 2 -65.51 -12.22 -28.11
N LYS A 3 -64.51 -11.98 -27.27
CA LYS A 3 -64.28 -10.73 -26.53
C LYS A 3 -62.86 -10.77 -25.94
N TYR A 4 -62.00 -9.81 -26.29
CA TYR A 4 -60.86 -9.43 -25.43
C TYR A 4 -61.28 -8.16 -24.71
N PRO A 5 -61.78 -8.23 -23.48
CA PRO A 5 -62.09 -7.03 -22.75
C PRO A 5 -60.83 -6.49 -22.08
N ILE A 6 -60.66 -5.17 -22.21
CA ILE A 6 -60.47 -4.28 -21.06
C ILE A 6 -59.09 -4.43 -20.40
N LEU A 7 -58.13 -3.62 -20.87
CA LEU A 7 -57.77 -2.34 -20.25
C LEU A 7 -56.83 -2.50 -19.04
N ALA A 8 -55.63 -1.95 -19.24
CA ALA A 8 -54.96 -1.10 -18.27
C ALA A 8 -54.61 -1.71 -16.90
N VAL A 9 -53.53 -2.49 -16.87
CA VAL A 9 -52.54 -2.40 -15.78
C VAL A 9 -51.18 -2.48 -16.48
N ILE A 10 -50.59 -1.35 -16.87
CA ILE A 10 -49.71 -0.52 -16.03
C ILE A 10 -48.40 -1.24 -15.70
N ALA A 11 -47.34 -0.46 -15.91
CA ALA A 11 -45.94 -0.65 -15.52
C ALA A 11 -45.16 -1.63 -16.42
N LEU A 12 -44.55 -1.13 -17.50
CA LEU A 12 -43.26 -0.43 -17.42
C LEU A 12 -42.23 -1.24 -16.63
N SER A 13 -41.96 -2.47 -17.08
CA SER A 13 -40.80 -3.27 -16.66
C SER A 13 -39.56 -2.96 -17.50
N LEU A 14 -39.36 -1.68 -17.82
CA LEU A 14 -38.14 -1.18 -18.45
C LEU A 14 -37.34 -0.38 -17.42
N ALA A 15 -36.71 -1.10 -16.51
CA ALA A 15 -35.55 -0.63 -15.77
C ALA A 15 -34.61 -1.82 -15.60
N ALA A 16 -33.82 -2.07 -16.65
CA ALA A 16 -32.56 -2.77 -16.46
C ALA A 16 -31.75 -1.96 -15.44
N PRO A 17 -31.24 -2.55 -14.34
CA PRO A 17 -30.12 -1.94 -13.66
C PRO A 17 -28.93 -2.13 -14.61
N VAL A 18 -28.77 -1.18 -15.52
CA VAL A 18 -27.56 -1.03 -16.30
C VAL A 18 -26.44 -0.87 -15.28
N LEU A 19 -25.49 -1.80 -15.33
CA LEU A 19 -24.17 -1.70 -14.74
C LEU A 19 -23.63 -0.27 -14.91
N SER A 20 -23.83 0.55 -13.90
CA SER A 20 -23.09 1.78 -13.69
C SER A 20 -22.69 1.78 -12.23
N GLY A 21 -21.64 0.98 -11.96
CA GLY A 21 -20.85 1.08 -10.75
C GLY A 21 -20.15 2.44 -10.74
N CYS A 22 -20.92 3.47 -10.42
CA CYS A 22 -20.45 4.77 -9.97
C CYS A 22 -21.39 5.15 -8.82
N VAL A 23 -21.29 4.38 -7.73
CA VAL A 23 -21.76 4.89 -6.43
C VAL A 23 -20.79 6.01 -6.08
N ALA A 24 -21.12 7.21 -6.53
CA ALA A 24 -20.58 8.43 -5.97
C ALA A 24 -21.02 8.48 -4.51
N VAL A 25 -20.18 7.95 -3.62
CA VAL A 25 -20.27 8.20 -2.19
C VAL A 25 -19.88 9.65 -1.97
N ALA A 26 -20.82 10.55 -2.23
CA ALA A 26 -20.73 11.95 -1.84
C ALA A 26 -21.27 12.07 -0.40
N ALA A 27 -20.33 12.10 0.54
CA ALA A 27 -20.35 12.84 1.80
C ALA A 27 -21.62 12.76 2.68
N THR A 28 -21.54 11.98 3.76
CA THR A 28 -21.81 12.51 5.10
C THR A 28 -20.73 11.97 6.06
N GLY A 29 -20.01 12.88 6.74
CA GLY A 29 -18.70 12.67 7.38
C GLY A 29 -18.63 11.74 8.59
N ILE A 30 -19.38 10.65 8.61
CA ILE A 30 -19.39 9.68 9.72
C ILE A 30 -18.39 8.54 9.48
N TYR A 31 -18.09 8.19 8.21
CA TYR A 31 -17.10 7.13 7.90
C TYR A 31 -15.64 7.60 7.98
N ALA A 32 -15.36 8.90 7.80
CA ALA A 32 -14.01 9.45 7.92
C ALA A 32 -13.49 9.44 9.38
N GLY A 33 -14.39 9.47 10.37
CA GLY A 33 -14.02 9.46 11.79
C GLY A 33 -13.56 8.10 12.31
N VAL A 34 -13.90 7.00 11.64
CA VAL A 34 -13.65 5.64 12.14
C VAL A 34 -12.23 5.14 11.83
N SER A 35 -11.57 5.73 10.82
CA SER A 35 -10.19 5.43 10.44
C SER A 35 -9.17 6.42 11.01
N ALA A 36 -9.56 7.68 11.26
CA ALA A 36 -8.65 8.70 11.81
C ALA A 36 -8.12 8.36 13.21
N VAL A 37 -8.85 7.59 14.01
CA VAL A 37 -8.44 7.16 15.37
C VAL A 37 -7.66 5.84 15.36
N ARG A 38 -7.56 5.16 14.22
CA ARG A 38 -7.02 3.79 14.14
C ARG A 38 -5.60 3.70 13.60
N GLN A 39 -5.13 4.75 12.92
CA GLN A 39 -3.84 4.76 12.26
C GLN A 39 -2.83 5.61 13.05
N GLU A 40 -1.61 5.10 13.20
CA GLU A 40 -0.51 5.78 13.90
C GLU A 40 0.11 6.94 13.11
N ARG A 41 -0.47 7.26 11.94
CA ARG A 41 0.01 8.31 11.04
C ARG A 41 -1.04 9.41 10.99
N THR A 42 -0.57 10.65 11.00
CA THR A 42 -1.45 11.81 10.86
C THR A 42 -2.00 11.87 9.44
N PHE A 43 -3.20 12.45 9.29
CA PHE A 43 -3.82 12.66 7.99
C PHE A 43 -2.93 13.50 7.04
N GLY A 44 -2.23 14.50 7.58
CA GLY A 44 -1.27 15.30 6.82
C GLY A 44 -0.10 14.48 6.27
N ALA A 45 0.54 13.66 7.11
CA ALA A 45 1.61 12.77 6.69
C ALA A 45 1.15 11.78 5.61
N ALA A 46 -0.07 11.23 5.74
CA ALA A 46 -0.64 10.35 4.73
C ALA A 46 -0.83 11.05 3.37
N ILE A 47 -1.25 12.32 3.35
CA ILE A 47 -1.35 13.10 2.11
C ILE A 47 0.04 13.35 1.51
N ASP A 48 1.01 13.74 2.33
CA ASP A 48 2.38 13.98 1.86
C ASP A 48 3.01 12.71 1.28
N ASP A 49 2.76 11.56 1.89
CA ASP A 49 3.22 10.28 1.38
C ASP A 49 2.59 9.90 0.04
N VAL A 50 1.32 10.25 -0.19
CA VAL A 50 0.66 10.10 -1.50
C VAL A 50 1.32 11.00 -2.55
N ARG A 51 1.66 12.25 -2.18
CA ARG A 51 2.36 13.18 -3.08
C ARG A 51 3.75 12.67 -3.43
N ILE A 52 4.53 12.25 -2.44
CA ILE A 52 5.87 11.67 -2.63
C ILE A 52 5.78 10.44 -3.52
N LYS A 53 4.88 9.50 -3.20
CA LYS A 53 4.68 8.29 -4.02
C LYS A 53 4.33 8.62 -5.46
N SER A 54 3.43 9.56 -5.68
CA SER A 54 3.04 10.01 -7.02
C SER A 54 4.21 10.62 -7.78
N ALA A 55 4.99 11.50 -7.14
CA ALA A 55 6.15 12.13 -7.73
C ALA A 55 7.26 11.12 -8.07
N VAL A 56 7.57 10.17 -7.17
CA VAL A 56 8.53 9.09 -7.44
C VAL A 56 8.05 8.24 -8.61
N THR A 57 6.80 7.80 -8.57
CA THR A 57 6.21 6.95 -9.64
C THR A 57 6.21 7.66 -10.98
N SER A 58 5.85 8.95 -11.01
CA SER A 58 5.85 9.76 -12.23
C SER A 58 7.26 9.92 -12.81
N ARG A 59 8.27 10.14 -11.97
CA ARG A 59 9.65 10.27 -12.45
C ARG A 59 10.24 8.94 -12.91
N LEU A 60 9.92 7.84 -12.25
CA LEU A 60 10.27 6.49 -12.73
C LEU A 60 9.60 6.20 -14.07
N ALA A 61 8.32 6.53 -14.24
CA ALA A 61 7.63 6.35 -15.51
C ALA A 61 8.19 7.24 -16.63
N GLY A 62 8.68 8.44 -16.29
CA GLY A 62 9.32 9.34 -17.25
C GLY A 62 10.74 8.93 -17.64
N ALA A 63 11.44 8.19 -16.78
CA ALA A 63 12.75 7.63 -17.05
C ALA A 63 12.59 6.24 -17.68
N GLU A 64 12.55 6.17 -19.02
CA GLU A 64 12.43 4.93 -19.80
C GLU A 64 11.42 3.94 -19.19
N ALA A 65 10.13 4.23 -19.38
CA ALA A 65 9.01 3.60 -18.69
C ALA A 65 9.02 2.04 -18.62
N TRP A 66 9.74 1.37 -19.51
CA TRP A 66 9.80 -0.10 -19.57
C TRP A 66 10.72 -0.70 -18.49
N ASN A 67 11.80 -0.02 -18.10
CA ASN A 67 12.81 -0.54 -17.15
C ASN A 67 12.21 -0.68 -15.74
N PHE A 68 11.29 0.22 -15.38
CA PHE A 68 10.72 0.29 -14.03
C PHE A 68 9.32 -0.28 -13.90
N VAL A 69 8.77 -0.93 -14.94
CA VAL A 69 7.40 -1.50 -14.91
C VAL A 69 7.21 -2.58 -13.83
N ASN A 70 8.32 -3.17 -13.37
CA ASN A 70 8.34 -4.20 -12.33
C ASN A 70 8.76 -3.64 -10.96
N VAL A 71 8.92 -2.32 -10.82
CA VAL A 71 9.27 -1.67 -9.55
C VAL A 71 8.00 -1.16 -8.86
N SER A 72 7.87 -1.49 -7.58
CA SER A 72 6.83 -0.95 -6.70
C SER A 72 7.46 0.01 -5.70
N THR A 73 6.73 1.07 -5.38
CA THR A 73 7.14 2.08 -4.41
C THR A 73 6.10 2.20 -3.31
N THR A 74 6.56 2.03 -2.07
CA THR A 74 5.75 2.20 -0.86
C THR A 74 6.34 3.34 -0.03
N VAL A 75 5.49 4.28 0.42
CA VAL A 75 5.94 5.49 1.12
C VAL A 75 5.23 5.61 2.46
N ILE A 76 6.02 5.71 3.53
CA ILE A 76 5.57 5.88 4.91
C ILE A 76 6.39 6.99 5.56
N GLU A 77 5.77 8.15 5.82
CA GLU A 77 6.37 9.33 6.45
C GLU A 77 7.67 9.80 5.78
N GLY A 78 7.65 9.87 4.46
CA GLY A 78 8.82 10.21 3.64
C GLY A 78 9.89 9.11 3.54
N ARG A 79 9.69 7.95 4.16
CA ARG A 79 10.53 6.75 3.96
C ARG A 79 10.00 5.99 2.76
N VAL A 80 10.84 5.83 1.75
CA VAL A 80 10.52 5.18 0.48
C VAL A 80 11.12 3.79 0.48
N LEU A 81 10.28 2.76 0.46
CA LEU A 81 10.69 1.39 0.19
C LEU A 81 10.46 1.11 -1.30
N MET A 82 11.52 0.72 -2.01
CA MET A 82 11.48 0.33 -3.41
C MET A 82 11.70 -1.18 -3.52
N THR A 83 10.68 -1.90 -3.97
CA THR A 83 10.71 -3.35 -4.20
C THR A 83 10.51 -3.63 -5.68
N GLY A 84 10.81 -4.85 -6.10
CA GLY A 84 10.55 -5.29 -7.47
C GLY A 84 11.80 -5.77 -8.17
N ARG A 85 11.87 -5.55 -9.48
CA ARG A 85 12.93 -6.11 -10.33
C ARG A 85 13.37 -5.13 -11.41
N VAL A 86 14.65 -5.22 -11.75
CA VAL A 86 15.30 -4.57 -12.89
C VAL A 86 16.27 -5.53 -13.55
N ASP A 87 16.67 -5.26 -14.79
CA ASP A 87 17.50 -6.17 -15.58
C ASP A 87 19.00 -5.95 -15.31
N ASP A 88 19.39 -4.75 -14.88
CA ASP A 88 20.79 -4.43 -14.58
C ASP A 88 21.00 -3.57 -13.31
N PRO A 89 22.24 -3.53 -12.76
CA PRO A 89 22.56 -2.75 -11.57
C PRO A 89 22.45 -1.23 -11.77
N GLU A 90 22.65 -0.71 -12.98
CA GLU A 90 22.58 0.72 -13.28
C GLU A 90 21.15 1.23 -13.17
N GLU A 91 20.16 0.46 -13.62
CA GLU A 91 18.73 0.72 -13.44
C GLU A 91 18.37 0.78 -11.96
N ARG A 92 18.88 -0.14 -11.14
CA ARG A 92 18.67 -0.12 -9.69
C ARG A 92 19.22 1.17 -9.07
N LEU A 93 20.42 1.58 -9.47
CA LEU A 93 21.02 2.83 -9.01
C LEU A 93 20.26 4.07 -9.51
N ALA A 94 19.78 4.04 -10.75
CA ALA A 94 18.95 5.11 -11.32
C ALA A 94 17.64 5.26 -10.55
N ALA A 95 16.97 4.17 -10.20
CA ALA A 95 15.77 4.18 -9.37
C ALA A 95 16.01 4.86 -8.01
N THR A 96 17.13 4.54 -7.35
CA THR A 96 17.53 5.22 -6.11
C THR A 96 17.76 6.72 -6.30
N ARG A 97 18.47 7.12 -7.37
CA ARG A 97 18.73 8.53 -7.67
C ARG A 97 17.43 9.30 -7.94
N ILE A 98 16.51 8.70 -8.69
CA ILE A 98 15.19 9.27 -8.99
C ILE A 98 14.39 9.49 -7.71
N ALA A 99 14.35 8.49 -6.82
CA ALA A 99 13.65 8.58 -5.56
C ALA A 99 14.23 9.70 -4.67
N TRP A 100 15.55 9.76 -4.50
CA TRP A 100 16.20 10.82 -3.71
C TRP A 100 16.00 12.23 -4.27
N GLY A 101 15.77 12.37 -5.58
CA GLY A 101 15.48 13.68 -6.17
C GLY A 101 14.12 14.24 -5.78
N VAL A 102 13.20 13.44 -5.22
CA VAL A 102 11.84 13.87 -4.87
C VAL A 102 11.83 14.59 -3.53
N GLU A 103 11.23 15.79 -3.51
CA GLU A 103 11.07 16.57 -2.29
C GLU A 103 10.24 15.82 -1.24
N GLY A 104 10.65 15.91 0.02
CA GLY A 104 10.01 15.21 1.14
C GLY A 104 10.50 13.78 1.35
N VAL A 105 11.32 13.22 0.44
CA VAL A 105 11.99 11.93 0.67
C VAL A 105 13.06 12.09 1.74
N ARG A 106 12.95 11.29 2.81
CA ARG A 106 13.85 11.31 3.97
C ARG A 106 14.76 10.09 4.02
N ARG A 107 14.31 8.98 3.45
CA ARG A 107 15.03 7.72 3.39
C ARG A 107 14.61 6.94 2.15
N VAL A 108 15.55 6.27 1.51
CA VAL A 108 15.28 5.35 0.40
C VAL A 108 15.88 3.98 0.74
N ASP A 109 15.02 3.02 1.00
CA ASP A 109 15.38 1.61 1.14
C ASP A 109 15.15 0.92 -0.21
N ASN A 110 16.23 0.76 -1.00
CA ASN A 110 16.16 0.09 -2.30
C ASN A 110 16.52 -1.40 -2.17
N VAL A 111 15.48 -2.23 -2.25
CA VAL A 111 15.57 -3.70 -2.24
C VAL A 111 15.12 -4.31 -3.57
N ILE A 112 15.24 -3.54 -4.67
CA ILE A 112 14.98 -4.04 -6.03
C ILE A 112 15.97 -5.17 -6.34
N GLU A 113 15.45 -6.30 -6.81
CA GLU A 113 16.25 -7.44 -7.24
C GLU A 113 16.76 -7.23 -8.67
N ILE A 114 18.02 -7.60 -8.91
CA ILE A 114 18.58 -7.63 -10.26
C ILE A 114 18.42 -9.05 -10.75
N THR A 115 17.54 -9.28 -11.73
CA THR A 115 17.23 -10.61 -12.23
C THR A 115 16.77 -10.53 -13.67
N ASP A 116 17.12 -11.57 -14.44
CA ASP A 116 16.55 -11.76 -15.77
C ASP A 116 15.02 -12.01 -15.69
N SER A 117 14.39 -12.00 -16.86
CA SER A 117 12.92 -12.05 -17.02
C SER A 117 12.23 -13.28 -16.40
N ALA A 118 12.98 -14.28 -15.90
CA ALA A 118 12.43 -15.46 -15.22
C ALA A 118 11.59 -15.10 -13.97
N GLY A 119 11.84 -13.94 -13.35
CA GLY A 119 11.07 -13.43 -12.20
C GLY A 119 9.60 -13.09 -12.51
N LEU A 120 9.20 -12.95 -13.79
CA LEU A 120 7.81 -12.66 -14.17
C LEU A 120 6.86 -13.83 -13.86
N LEU A 121 7.36 -15.07 -13.88
CA LEU A 121 6.56 -16.28 -13.64
C LEU A 121 6.04 -16.37 -12.19
N ASN A 122 6.70 -15.71 -11.24
CA ASN A 122 6.35 -15.77 -9.83
C ASN A 122 5.31 -14.72 -9.41
N ARG A 123 5.05 -13.71 -10.25
CA ARG A 123 4.17 -12.58 -9.92
C ARG A 123 2.74 -12.98 -9.51
N PRO A 124 2.06 -13.95 -10.18
CA PRO A 124 0.74 -14.38 -9.75
C PRO A 124 0.75 -15.02 -8.35
N ARG A 125 1.78 -15.81 -8.05
CA ARG A 125 1.95 -16.45 -6.74
C ARG A 125 2.22 -15.40 -5.66
N ASP A 126 3.08 -14.42 -5.92
CA ASP A 126 3.40 -13.36 -4.97
C ASP A 126 2.16 -12.48 -4.65
N ILE A 127 1.33 -12.17 -5.66
CA ILE A 127 0.04 -11.47 -5.46
C ILE A 127 -0.89 -12.28 -4.55
N PHE A 128 -0.94 -13.60 -4.75
CA PHE A 128 -1.76 -14.48 -3.93
C PHE A 128 -1.25 -14.53 -2.48
N ILE A 129 0.05 -14.76 -2.27
CA ILE A 129 0.69 -14.73 -0.94
C ILE A 129 0.41 -13.40 -0.23
N ARG A 130 0.59 -12.27 -0.92
CA ARG A 130 0.30 -10.95 -0.35
C ARG A 130 -1.14 -10.83 0.13
N THR A 131 -2.09 -11.29 -0.70
CA THR A 131 -3.53 -11.24 -0.39
C THR A 131 -3.86 -12.11 0.81
N GLU A 132 -3.29 -13.32 0.90
CA GLU A 132 -3.50 -14.22 2.05
C GLU A 132 -2.93 -13.64 3.34
N ILE A 133 -1.71 -13.06 3.30
CA ILE A 133 -1.10 -12.39 4.45
C ILE A 133 -1.99 -11.21 4.89
N ALA A 134 -2.40 -10.35 3.96
CA ALA A 134 -3.25 -9.19 4.27
C ALA A 134 -4.57 -9.61 4.91
N ALA A 135 -5.22 -10.66 4.39
CA ALA A 135 -6.46 -11.18 4.95
C ALA A 135 -6.27 -11.76 6.38
N ASP A 136 -5.17 -12.45 6.65
CA ASP A 136 -4.90 -12.97 7.99
C ASP A 136 -4.56 -11.88 9.00
N LEU A 137 -3.76 -10.87 8.62
CA LEU A 137 -3.47 -9.74 9.49
C LEU A 137 -4.75 -9.00 9.88
N LEU A 138 -5.68 -8.83 8.92
CA LEU A 138 -6.99 -8.21 9.15
C LEU A 138 -7.86 -9.02 10.13
N SER A 139 -7.64 -10.33 10.24
CA SER A 139 -8.38 -11.22 11.15
C SER A 139 -7.87 -11.21 12.59
N ASP A 140 -6.66 -10.69 12.85
CA ASP A 140 -6.10 -10.61 14.20
C ASP A 140 -6.38 -9.26 14.85
N ALA A 141 -7.34 -9.21 15.76
CA ALA A 141 -7.71 -8.00 16.48
C ALA A 141 -6.58 -7.39 17.34
N ALA A 142 -5.52 -8.14 17.63
CA ALA A 142 -4.34 -7.63 18.33
C ALA A 142 -3.36 -6.87 17.41
N ILE A 143 -3.60 -6.89 16.09
CA ILE A 143 -2.79 -6.20 15.08
C ILE A 143 -3.61 -5.01 14.55
N LYS A 144 -3.00 -3.83 14.54
CA LYS A 144 -3.50 -2.65 13.84
C LYS A 144 -3.07 -2.75 12.37
N ASP A 145 -3.70 -3.64 11.62
CA ASP A 145 -3.39 -3.97 10.23
C ASP A 145 -3.22 -2.72 9.34
N VAL A 146 -4.04 -1.69 9.57
CA VAL A 146 -4.02 -0.39 8.88
C VAL A 146 -2.67 0.34 8.95
N ASN A 147 -1.82 -0.02 9.92
CA ASN A 147 -0.49 0.57 10.07
C ASN A 147 0.59 -0.12 9.24
N TYR A 148 0.27 -1.25 8.60
CA TYR A 148 1.23 -2.07 7.88
C TYR A 148 0.91 -2.08 6.37
N THR A 149 1.95 -2.19 5.56
CA THR A 149 1.88 -2.46 4.13
C THR A 149 2.78 -3.64 3.83
N ILE A 150 2.25 -4.59 3.04
CA ILE A 150 2.91 -5.84 2.70
C ILE A 150 3.18 -5.85 1.21
N ASP A 151 4.45 -5.96 0.85
CA ASP A 151 4.90 -6.22 -0.52
C ASP A 151 5.52 -7.62 -0.60
N VAL A 152 5.37 -8.31 -1.74
CA VAL A 152 5.94 -9.65 -1.95
C VAL A 152 6.63 -9.69 -3.30
N VAL A 153 7.90 -10.10 -3.31
CA VAL A 153 8.71 -10.27 -4.52
C VAL A 153 9.46 -11.59 -4.45
N ASN A 154 9.23 -12.49 -5.40
CA ASN A 154 9.88 -13.79 -5.51
C ASN A 154 9.80 -14.64 -4.22
N GLY A 155 8.68 -14.53 -3.48
CA GLY A 155 8.46 -15.19 -2.19
C GLY A 155 9.14 -14.51 -0.99
N VAL A 156 9.81 -13.37 -1.16
CA VAL A 156 10.30 -12.54 -0.05
C VAL A 156 9.21 -11.54 0.33
N VAL A 157 8.83 -11.51 1.59
CA VAL A 157 7.81 -10.60 2.12
C VAL A 157 8.51 -9.38 2.73
N TYR A 158 8.13 -8.19 2.28
CA TYR A 158 8.62 -6.93 2.80
C TYR A 158 7.49 -6.27 3.59
N ILE A 159 7.72 -6.06 4.89
CA ILE A 159 6.75 -5.45 5.79
C ILE A 159 7.22 -4.06 6.13
N THR A 160 6.41 -3.05 5.81
CA THR A 160 6.68 -1.65 6.17
C THR A 160 5.49 -1.07 6.91
N GLY A 161 5.71 -0.03 7.71
CA GLY A 161 4.63 0.54 8.50
C GLY A 161 5.11 1.17 9.80
N VAL A 162 4.14 1.33 10.70
CA VAL A 162 4.34 1.88 12.04
C VAL A 162 3.77 0.94 13.09
N GLY A 163 4.63 0.25 13.83
CA GLY A 163 4.20 -0.69 14.87
C GLY A 163 3.90 -0.02 16.21
N GLN A 164 2.91 -0.52 16.93
CA GLN A 164 2.56 -0.04 18.28
C GLN A 164 3.65 -0.32 19.29
N ASN A 165 4.24 -1.51 19.20
CA ASN A 165 5.28 -2.03 20.08
C ASN A 165 5.92 -3.25 19.43
N GLN A 166 7.04 -3.71 20.00
CA GLN A 166 7.77 -4.85 19.45
C GLN A 166 6.93 -6.14 19.38
N ALA A 167 6.07 -6.39 20.38
CA ALA A 167 5.26 -7.61 20.42
C ALA A 167 4.23 -7.68 19.27
N GLU A 168 3.67 -6.54 18.85
CA GLU A 168 2.81 -6.47 17.67
C GLU A 168 3.61 -6.74 16.39
N VAL A 169 4.80 -6.13 16.24
CA VAL A 169 5.66 -6.32 15.08
C VAL A 169 6.11 -7.79 14.95
N ASP A 170 6.54 -8.40 16.06
CA ASP A 170 6.93 -9.81 16.09
C ASP A 170 5.77 -10.73 15.69
N ARG A 171 4.55 -10.40 16.13
CA ARG A 171 3.34 -11.12 15.76
C ARG A 171 3.04 -11.00 14.27
N VAL A 172 3.18 -9.81 13.69
CA VAL A 172 3.02 -9.57 12.24
C VAL A 172 4.02 -10.41 11.44
N ILE A 173 5.29 -10.39 11.84
CA ILE A 173 6.37 -11.18 11.21
C ILE A 173 6.06 -12.68 11.30
N ALA A 174 5.70 -13.17 12.49
CA ALA A 174 5.36 -14.57 12.71
C ALA A 174 4.20 -15.02 11.84
N ARG A 175 3.13 -14.22 11.75
CA ARG A 175 1.99 -14.51 10.87
C ARG A 175 2.37 -14.52 9.40
N ALA A 176 3.08 -13.51 8.92
CA ALA A 176 3.53 -13.44 7.53
C ALA A 176 4.41 -14.65 7.14
N SER A 177 5.26 -15.12 8.06
CA SER A 177 6.22 -16.21 7.79
C SER A 177 5.59 -17.60 7.56
N ARG A 178 4.34 -17.81 7.98
CA ARG A 178 3.71 -19.15 7.96
C ARG A 178 3.11 -19.54 6.61
N PHE A 179 2.97 -18.59 5.69
CA PHE A 179 2.28 -18.82 4.43
C PHE A 179 3.14 -19.62 3.45
N LYS A 180 2.50 -20.54 2.72
CA LYS A 180 3.18 -21.39 1.75
C LYS A 180 3.79 -20.52 0.64
N GLY A 181 5.08 -20.72 0.37
CA GLY A 181 5.81 -19.99 -0.65
C GLY A 181 6.52 -18.73 -0.13
N VAL A 182 6.33 -18.36 1.14
CA VAL A 182 7.18 -17.38 1.82
C VAL A 182 8.55 -18.01 2.08
N LYS A 183 9.59 -17.35 1.58
CA LYS A 183 11.00 -17.76 1.74
C LYS A 183 11.64 -17.10 2.95
N ARG A 184 11.37 -15.81 3.14
CA ARG A 184 11.78 -15.01 4.31
C ARG A 184 10.93 -13.75 4.42
N VAL A 185 11.01 -13.10 5.58
CA VAL A 185 10.35 -11.84 5.88
C VAL A 185 11.42 -10.79 6.19
N GLU A 186 11.37 -9.66 5.50
CA GLU A 186 12.22 -8.50 5.72
C GLU A 186 11.40 -7.39 6.40
N ASN A 187 11.90 -6.90 7.53
CA ASN A 187 11.18 -5.95 8.37
C ASN A 187 11.72 -4.52 8.19
N PHE A 188 10.86 -3.63 7.70
CA PHE A 188 11.08 -2.18 7.56
C PHE A 188 10.10 -1.37 8.43
N VAL A 189 9.44 -2.02 9.40
CA VAL A 189 8.53 -1.35 10.34
C VAL A 189 9.35 -0.52 11.32
N VAL A 190 8.87 0.69 11.56
CA VAL A 190 9.40 1.58 12.60
C VAL A 190 8.41 1.58 13.77
N LEU A 191 8.89 1.52 15.01
CA LEU A 191 8.00 1.61 16.16
C LEU A 191 7.48 3.04 16.31
N LYS A 192 6.27 3.18 16.85
CA LYS A 192 5.63 4.50 16.96
C LYS A 192 6.45 5.48 17.81
N ASP A 193 7.12 4.94 18.83
CA ASP A 193 7.93 5.67 19.81
C ASP A 193 9.43 5.68 19.45
N ASP A 194 9.81 5.17 18.26
CA ASP A 194 11.20 5.15 17.82
C ASP A 194 11.69 6.60 17.56
N PRO A 195 12.72 7.08 18.27
CA PRO A 195 13.30 8.41 18.02
C PRO A 195 13.75 8.60 16.57
N GLN A 196 14.14 7.51 15.88
CA GLN A 196 14.57 7.57 14.49
C GLN A 196 13.47 7.79 13.47
N ARG A 197 12.21 7.59 13.87
CA ARG A 197 11.05 7.93 13.04
C ARG A 197 11.03 9.42 12.66
N TYR A 198 11.54 10.28 13.55
CA TYR A 198 11.53 11.73 13.38
C TYR A 198 12.88 12.33 12.96
N PHE A 199 13.97 11.54 12.86
CA PHE A 199 15.25 12.06 12.37
C PHE A 199 15.12 12.49 10.89
N GLY A 200 15.28 13.80 10.64
CA GLY A 200 15.09 14.45 9.34
C GLY A 200 13.80 15.27 9.20
N ALA A 201 12.84 15.17 10.14
CA ALA A 201 11.78 16.15 10.31
C ALA A 201 12.29 17.24 11.26
N ALA A 202 12.91 18.29 10.74
CA ALA A 202 13.35 19.39 11.58
C ALA A 202 12.12 20.03 12.30
N THR A 203 12.08 19.83 13.63
CA THR A 203 11.44 20.68 14.65
C THR A 203 10.01 21.17 14.41
N ALA A 204 9.03 20.46 14.97
CA ALA A 204 7.92 21.10 15.65
C ALA A 204 7.87 20.52 17.08
N PRO A 205 8.00 21.33 18.14
CA PRO A 205 7.87 20.82 19.50
C PRO A 205 6.47 20.24 19.66
N ALA A 206 6.39 19.04 20.23
CA ALA A 206 5.13 18.52 20.74
C ALA A 206 4.61 19.53 21.77
N THR A 207 3.52 20.21 21.45
CA THR A 207 2.79 21.01 22.43
C THR A 207 2.36 20.04 23.54
N PRO A 208 2.69 20.29 24.82
CA PRO A 208 2.15 19.48 25.89
C PRO A 208 0.63 19.70 25.90
N GLU A 209 -0.15 18.61 25.83
CA GLU A 209 -1.58 18.68 26.17
C GLU A 209 -1.69 19.19 27.61
N ALA A 210 -2.46 20.27 27.77
CA ALA A 210 -2.78 20.91 29.04
C ALA A 210 -3.97 20.22 29.73
#